data_AF-A0A9Q0EFV8-F1
#
_entry.id   AF-A0A9Q0EFV8-F1
#
_cell.length_a   1.000
_cell.length_b   1.000
_cell.length_c   1.000
_cell.angle_alpha   90.00
_cell.angle_beta   90.00
_cell.angle_gamma   90.00
#
_symmetry.space_group_name_H-M   'P 1'
#
loop_
_entity.id
_entity.type
_entity.pdbx_description
1 polymer ?
#
loop_
_entity_poly.entity_id
_entity_poly.type
_entity_poly.pdbx_seq_one_letter_code
_entity_poly.pdbx_strand_id
1 'polypeptide(L)'
;MSYRGRVLVANTLVASTLWHRLMALTPPRNLVSSIQQEIVDFFWSGRHWVRAAALYLPLAEGGQGLICIQSKIASFRLRTVSRLLYDCGPSWLNFGKLLLRSVGRFGYHKQLFLLNPEELDLSGLTPFYTSVLQAWHTFKFTRATSEMPGMWVFEEPLFFNGLLRARTLQSASLRTSLREAGCTKVGHLMKAKATSLEALRRRSNTSSIRILDQVVKEVCAALPESLRAFAEDADLCEQWLEDGDYSFPSLEVTPAVGDWHEGAGQLLTLRTPHLGTFQACGKKETYNLCVKVLNLRSLAGVRESRWAEFLGPDSSPKGSWRCLYKLPVEKRTADLQWRIVHGAIATNRYRAHLDPELGEGCIFCSEVETLEHLFVQCPRLSALFVLLKSWFQGLGEEFSFILFIFGPKYSAKKKGVHTLLNFLSGAAKMAIWLTRRNRVQGVGSVALLPVLRGLLKARLRVEYTYYHLMDNIQAFSHMWAVGGCLCSVGGDGELRLHI
;
A
#
# COMPACT_ATOMS: atom_id res chain seq x y z
N MET A 1 21.13 -15.48 -0.89
CA MET A 1 20.08 -14.91 -1.77
C MET A 1 19.78 -13.47 -1.40
N SER A 2 19.67 -12.55 -2.37
CA SER A 2 19.28 -11.13 -2.17
C SER A 2 17.84 -11.00 -1.66
N TYR A 3 17.49 -9.87 -1.03
CA TYR A 3 16.14 -9.61 -0.51
C TYR A 3 15.07 -9.72 -1.59
N ARG A 4 15.30 -9.16 -2.79
CA ARG A 4 14.37 -9.36 -3.93
C ARG A 4 14.20 -10.81 -4.34
N GLY A 5 15.25 -11.61 -4.21
CA GLY A 5 15.19 -13.04 -4.51
C GLY A 5 14.33 -13.77 -3.47
N ARG A 6 14.50 -13.43 -2.20
CA ARG A 6 13.68 -13.97 -1.09
C ARG A 6 12.21 -13.57 -1.23
N VAL A 7 11.93 -12.30 -1.54
CA VAL A 7 10.55 -11.84 -1.80
C VAL A 7 9.95 -12.58 -2.98
N LEU A 8 10.69 -12.75 -4.07
CA LEU A 8 10.20 -13.49 -5.24
C LEU A 8 9.86 -14.94 -4.88
N VAL A 9 10.74 -15.63 -4.15
CA VAL A 9 10.51 -17.01 -3.67
C VAL A 9 9.28 -17.06 -2.76
N ALA A 10 9.21 -16.19 -1.75
CA ALA A 10 8.09 -16.15 -0.81
C ALA A 10 6.75 -15.87 -1.51
N ASN A 11 6.71 -14.87 -2.39
CA ASN A 11 5.47 -14.46 -3.06
C ASN A 11 5.02 -15.48 -4.12
N THR A 12 5.96 -16.05 -4.88
CA THR A 12 5.64 -16.89 -6.04
C THR A 12 5.56 -18.37 -5.70
N LEU A 13 6.38 -18.89 -4.79
CA LEU A 13 6.39 -20.31 -4.45
C LEU A 13 5.57 -20.61 -3.20
N VAL A 14 5.75 -19.85 -2.12
CA VAL A 14 5.05 -20.13 -0.86
C VAL A 14 3.61 -19.61 -0.95
N ALA A 15 3.45 -18.32 -1.20
CA ALA A 15 2.17 -17.66 -1.04
C ALA A 15 1.15 -18.05 -2.13
N SER A 16 1.61 -18.37 -3.35
CA SER A 16 0.74 -18.80 -4.46
C SER A 16 -0.10 -20.04 -4.14
N THR A 17 0.47 -20.98 -3.36
CA THR A 17 -0.21 -22.22 -2.94
C THR A 17 -1.39 -21.96 -2.01
N LEU A 18 -1.40 -20.82 -1.31
CA LEU A 18 -2.42 -20.47 -0.33
C LEU A 18 -3.66 -19.86 -0.98
N TRP A 19 -3.53 -19.22 -2.15
CA TRP A 19 -4.57 -18.34 -2.70
C TRP A 19 -5.88 -19.05 -3.01
N HIS A 20 -5.84 -20.22 -3.63
CA HIS A 20 -7.07 -20.97 -3.95
C HIS A 20 -7.90 -21.26 -2.70
N ARG A 21 -7.23 -21.66 -1.61
CA ARG A 21 -7.88 -21.98 -0.33
C ARG A 21 -8.39 -20.72 0.37
N LEU A 22 -7.55 -19.67 0.43
CA LEU A 22 -7.89 -18.41 1.12
C LEU A 22 -8.98 -17.60 0.41
N MET A 23 -9.20 -17.82 -0.89
CA MET A 23 -10.32 -17.20 -1.60
C MET A 23 -11.68 -17.67 -1.10
N ALA A 24 -11.82 -18.93 -0.67
CA ALA A 24 -13.09 -19.52 -0.23
C ALA A 24 -13.18 -19.75 1.29
N LEU A 25 -12.06 -20.05 1.94
CA LEU A 25 -12.03 -20.39 3.37
C LEU A 25 -11.62 -19.19 4.22
N THR A 26 -12.19 -19.09 5.42
CA THR A 26 -11.73 -18.17 6.46
C THR A 26 -10.74 -18.91 7.37
N PRO A 27 -9.42 -18.70 7.22
CA PRO A 27 -8.44 -19.41 8.03
C PRO A 27 -8.46 -18.91 9.50
N PRO A 28 -8.09 -19.76 10.47
CA PRO A 28 -7.82 -19.32 11.83
C PRO A 28 -6.71 -18.25 11.86
N ARG A 29 -6.88 -17.21 12.68
CA ARG A 29 -5.92 -16.09 12.77
C ARG A 29 -4.52 -16.55 13.17
N ASN A 30 -4.43 -17.51 14.09
CA ASN A 30 -3.15 -18.06 14.57
C ASN A 30 -2.35 -18.73 13.44
N LEU A 31 -3.02 -19.48 12.56
CA LEU A 31 -2.36 -20.10 11.41
C LEU A 31 -1.81 -19.04 10.45
N VAL A 32 -2.59 -17.99 10.18
CA VAL A 32 -2.15 -16.89 9.32
C VAL A 32 -0.95 -16.17 9.91
N SER A 33 -0.95 -15.88 11.21
CA SER A 33 0.17 -15.22 11.89
C SER A 33 1.43 -16.09 11.89
N SER A 34 1.31 -17.40 12.15
CA SER A 34 2.45 -18.32 12.15
C SER A 34 3.09 -18.40 10.75
N ILE A 35 2.29 -18.60 9.70
CA ILE A 35 2.83 -18.62 8.33
C ILE A 35 3.44 -17.27 7.96
N GLN A 36 2.81 -16.16 8.37
CA GLN A 36 3.34 -14.83 8.10
C GLN A 36 4.69 -14.60 8.78
N GLN A 37 4.86 -15.10 10.01
CA GLN A 37 6.10 -15.02 10.77
C GLN A 37 7.22 -15.80 10.06
N GLU A 38 6.97 -17.06 9.67
CA GLU A 38 7.92 -17.88 8.91
C GLU A 38 8.38 -17.20 7.60
N ILE A 39 7.46 -16.54 6.88
CA ILE A 39 7.78 -15.78 5.67
C ILE A 39 8.73 -14.59 5.98
N VAL A 40 8.50 -13.90 7.09
CA VAL A 40 9.33 -12.77 7.53
C VAL A 40 10.68 -13.26 8.04
N ASP A 41 10.72 -14.37 8.77
CA ASP A 41 11.94 -15.03 9.23
C ASP A 41 12.80 -15.51 8.06
N PHE A 42 12.19 -16.10 7.04
CA PHE A 42 12.83 -16.45 5.78
C PHE A 42 13.41 -15.22 5.08
N PHE A 43 12.66 -14.11 5.03
CA PHE A 43 13.15 -12.85 4.46
C PHE A 43 14.41 -12.35 5.19
N TRP A 44 14.44 -12.41 6.51
CA TRP A 44 15.54 -11.91 7.34
C TRP A 44 16.67 -12.91 7.60
N SER A 45 16.49 -14.19 7.31
CA SER A 45 17.34 -15.27 7.88
C SER A 45 17.45 -15.14 9.41
N GLY A 46 16.32 -14.89 10.08
CA GLY A 46 16.22 -14.76 11.53
C GLY A 46 16.75 -13.44 12.13
N ARG A 47 17.31 -12.51 11.35
CA ARG A 47 17.84 -11.23 11.86
C ARG A 47 16.96 -10.05 11.46
N HIS A 48 15.99 -9.70 12.31
CA HIS A 48 15.02 -8.64 12.06
C HIS A 48 15.62 -7.24 12.30
N TRP A 49 15.46 -6.33 11.34
CA TRP A 49 15.97 -4.95 11.46
C TRP A 49 14.89 -3.87 11.37
N VAL A 50 13.91 -4.10 10.49
CA VAL A 50 12.82 -3.16 10.22
C VAL A 50 11.51 -3.85 10.55
N ARG A 51 10.51 -3.09 11.02
CA ARG A 51 9.15 -3.58 11.28
C ARG A 51 8.64 -4.35 10.06
N ALA A 52 8.06 -5.54 10.28
CA ALA A 52 7.56 -6.39 9.20
C ALA A 52 6.57 -5.66 8.27
N ALA A 53 5.73 -4.79 8.84
CA ALA A 53 4.80 -3.95 8.09
C ALA A 53 5.46 -3.09 7.00
N ALA A 54 6.68 -2.58 7.24
CA ALA A 54 7.41 -1.80 6.25
C ALA A 54 7.84 -2.66 5.05
N LEU A 55 8.12 -3.95 5.25
CA LEU A 55 8.48 -4.88 4.16
C LEU A 55 7.31 -5.11 3.21
N TYR A 56 6.08 -5.05 3.71
CA TYR A 56 4.87 -5.27 2.92
C TYR A 56 4.56 -4.11 1.97
N LEU A 57 5.07 -2.91 2.26
CA LEU A 57 4.85 -1.74 1.42
C LEU A 57 5.43 -1.94 0.01
N PRO A 58 4.89 -1.24 -1.00
CA PRO A 58 5.45 -1.24 -2.34
C PRO A 58 6.89 -0.72 -2.36
N LEU A 59 7.68 -1.19 -3.32
CA LEU A 59 9.06 -0.72 -3.51
C LEU A 59 9.16 0.77 -3.85
N ALA A 60 8.09 1.38 -4.36
CA ALA A 60 8.04 2.81 -4.62
C ALA A 60 8.00 3.65 -3.33
N GLU A 61 7.64 3.02 -2.22
CA GLU A 61 7.35 3.63 -0.92
C GLU A 61 8.31 3.10 0.15
N GLY A 62 9.44 2.52 -0.27
CA GLY A 62 10.48 2.05 0.63
C GLY A 62 10.30 0.63 1.16
N GLY A 63 9.20 -0.06 0.85
CA GLY A 63 9.06 -1.47 1.19
C GLY A 63 9.80 -2.42 0.25
N GLN A 64 9.63 -3.72 0.48
CA GLN A 64 10.22 -4.78 -0.35
C GLN A 64 9.15 -5.52 -1.18
N GLY A 65 7.87 -5.18 -1.00
CA GLY A 65 6.76 -5.88 -1.64
C GLY A 65 6.58 -7.31 -1.14
N LEU A 66 7.00 -7.61 0.09
CA LEU A 66 6.74 -8.90 0.71
C LEU A 66 5.24 -9.08 0.92
N ILE A 67 4.70 -10.25 0.62
CA ILE A 67 3.26 -10.46 0.75
C ILE A 67 2.82 -10.43 2.21
N CYS A 68 1.74 -9.70 2.48
CA CYS A 68 1.00 -9.74 3.73
C CYS A 68 -0.25 -10.60 3.54
N ILE A 69 -0.28 -11.78 4.15
CA ILE A 69 -1.37 -12.77 3.96
C ILE A 69 -2.72 -12.18 4.40
N GLN A 70 -2.76 -11.51 5.55
CA GLN A 70 -4.00 -10.91 6.07
C GLN A 70 -4.55 -9.84 5.12
N SER A 71 -3.68 -8.99 4.59
CA SER A 71 -4.06 -7.96 3.61
C SER A 71 -4.51 -8.57 2.29
N LYS A 72 -3.92 -9.71 1.92
CA LYS A 72 -4.33 -10.45 0.73
C LYS A 72 -5.71 -11.07 0.88
N ILE A 73 -6.01 -11.68 2.04
CA ILE A 73 -7.34 -12.19 2.37
C ILE A 73 -8.37 -11.06 2.29
N ALA A 74 -8.11 -9.91 2.94
CA ALA A 74 -9.00 -8.75 2.87
C ALA A 74 -9.24 -8.30 1.42
N SER A 75 -8.19 -8.25 0.58
CA SER A 75 -8.35 -7.90 -0.84
C SER A 75 -9.20 -8.89 -1.64
N PHE A 76 -9.15 -10.20 -1.30
CA PHE A 76 -10.03 -11.19 -1.93
C PHE A 76 -11.48 -10.99 -1.50
N ARG A 77 -11.70 -10.73 -0.21
CA ARG A 77 -13.03 -10.45 0.33
C ARG A 77 -13.65 -9.20 -0.28
N LEU A 78 -12.89 -8.11 -0.42
CA LEU A 78 -13.33 -6.90 -1.10
C LEU A 78 -13.67 -7.15 -2.58
N ARG A 79 -12.89 -8.01 -3.26
CA ARG A 79 -13.24 -8.43 -4.62
C ARG A 79 -14.54 -9.23 -4.68
N THR A 80 -14.82 -10.05 -3.66
CA THR A 80 -16.12 -10.72 -3.51
C THR A 80 -17.24 -9.68 -3.35
N VAL A 81 -17.03 -8.61 -2.58
CA VAL A 81 -18.01 -7.52 -2.47
C VAL A 81 -18.23 -6.82 -3.81
N SER A 82 -17.17 -6.44 -4.52
CA SER A 82 -17.29 -5.83 -5.85
C SER A 82 -18.14 -6.69 -6.80
N ARG A 83 -17.97 -8.02 -6.74
CA ARG A 83 -18.77 -8.97 -7.51
C ARG A 83 -20.23 -9.03 -7.06
N LEU A 84 -20.49 -8.96 -5.76
CA LEU A 84 -21.86 -8.96 -5.21
C LEU A 84 -22.63 -7.69 -5.56
N LEU A 85 -21.92 -6.56 -5.66
CA LEU A 85 -22.52 -5.25 -5.92
C LEU A 85 -22.70 -4.97 -7.42
N TYR A 86 -21.67 -5.19 -8.23
CA TYR A 86 -21.61 -4.69 -9.61
C TYR A 86 -21.61 -5.77 -10.70
N ASP A 87 -21.17 -7.00 -10.40
CA ASP A 87 -21.08 -8.04 -11.43
C ASP A 87 -22.37 -8.86 -11.49
N CYS A 88 -22.89 -9.06 -12.68
CA CYS A 88 -23.84 -10.13 -12.99
C CYS A 88 -23.04 -11.35 -13.47
N GLY A 89 -23.24 -12.53 -12.88
CA GLY A 89 -22.52 -13.69 -13.42
C GLY A 89 -22.68 -14.98 -12.62
N PRO A 90 -21.82 -15.27 -11.65
CA PRO A 90 -21.75 -16.63 -11.13
C PRO A 90 -22.95 -16.99 -10.25
N SER A 91 -23.45 -18.22 -10.40
CA SER A 91 -24.64 -18.75 -9.71
C SER A 91 -24.55 -18.70 -8.18
N TRP A 92 -23.34 -18.75 -7.62
CA TRP A 92 -23.13 -18.60 -6.17
C TRP A 92 -23.52 -17.21 -5.65
N LEU A 93 -23.58 -16.17 -6.49
CA LEU A 93 -24.01 -14.83 -6.07
C LEU A 93 -25.44 -14.84 -5.56
N ASN A 94 -26.34 -15.58 -6.21
CA ASN A 94 -27.73 -15.69 -5.76
C ASN A 94 -27.82 -16.36 -4.39
N PHE A 95 -27.07 -17.44 -4.20
CA PHE A 95 -26.96 -18.09 -2.90
C PHE A 95 -26.34 -17.17 -1.84
N GLY A 96 -25.31 -16.40 -2.20
CA GLY A 96 -24.71 -15.41 -1.31
C GLY A 96 -25.68 -14.29 -0.92
N LYS A 97 -26.46 -13.77 -1.88
CA LYS A 97 -27.54 -12.80 -1.62
C LYS A 97 -28.57 -13.38 -0.64
N LEU A 98 -28.96 -14.64 -0.80
CA LEU A 98 -29.88 -15.32 0.13
C LEU A 98 -29.31 -15.45 1.55
N LEU A 99 -28.03 -15.84 1.67
CA LEU A 99 -27.36 -15.91 2.97
C LEU A 99 -27.17 -14.55 3.64
N LEU A 100 -27.10 -13.47 2.86
CA LEU A 100 -27.06 -12.10 3.40
C LEU A 100 -28.45 -11.63 3.86
N ARG A 101 -29.54 -12.06 3.22
CA ARG A 101 -30.92 -11.69 3.62
C ARG A 101 -31.30 -12.12 5.04
N SER A 102 -30.66 -13.16 5.58
CA SER A 102 -30.92 -13.61 6.95
C SER A 102 -30.44 -12.63 8.03
N VAL A 103 -29.57 -11.67 7.68
CA VAL A 103 -28.97 -10.71 8.61
C VAL A 103 -30.01 -9.73 9.16
N GLY A 104 -30.15 -9.69 10.48
CA GLY A 104 -31.00 -8.74 11.20
C GLY A 104 -32.49 -8.77 10.85
N ARG A 105 -32.94 -9.78 10.08
CA ARG A 105 -34.29 -9.92 9.50
C ARG A 105 -34.74 -8.70 8.70
N PHE A 106 -33.81 -7.96 8.10
CA PHE A 106 -34.14 -6.78 7.29
C PHE A 106 -34.48 -7.11 5.84
N GLY A 107 -34.14 -8.32 5.36
CA GLY A 107 -34.30 -8.71 3.95
C GLY A 107 -33.30 -8.03 3.01
N TYR A 108 -32.31 -7.32 3.54
CA TYR A 108 -31.27 -6.66 2.76
C TYR A 108 -30.26 -7.66 2.19
N HIS A 109 -29.72 -7.34 1.02
CA HIS A 109 -28.64 -8.11 0.40
C HIS A 109 -27.46 -7.19 0.05
N LYS A 110 -27.49 -6.52 -1.11
CA LYS A 110 -26.47 -5.52 -1.51
C LYS A 110 -26.45 -4.34 -0.53
N GLN A 111 -27.60 -4.02 0.05
CA GLN A 111 -27.79 -2.86 0.94
C GLN A 111 -27.04 -2.97 2.26
N LEU A 112 -26.69 -4.18 2.72
CA LEU A 112 -25.94 -4.36 3.97
C LEU A 112 -24.60 -3.63 3.96
N PHE A 113 -24.00 -3.47 2.78
CA PHE A 113 -22.72 -2.78 2.59
C PHE A 113 -22.84 -1.25 2.69
N LEU A 114 -24.06 -0.71 2.80
CA LEU A 114 -24.33 0.72 2.94
C LEU A 114 -24.61 1.13 4.40
N LEU A 115 -24.72 0.14 5.28
CA LEU A 115 -25.14 0.34 6.66
C LEU A 115 -23.94 0.62 7.56
N ASN A 116 -24.17 1.41 8.61
CA ASN A 116 -23.19 1.58 9.67
C ASN A 116 -23.04 0.28 10.48
N PRO A 117 -21.82 -0.27 10.63
CA PRO A 117 -21.58 -1.58 11.24
C PRO A 117 -21.92 -1.67 12.72
N GLU A 118 -21.75 -0.57 13.46
CA GLU A 118 -21.88 -0.54 14.92
C GLU A 118 -23.30 -0.88 15.40
N GLU A 119 -24.27 -0.83 14.48
CA GLU A 119 -25.68 -0.99 14.78
C GLU A 119 -26.29 -2.25 14.13
N LEU A 120 -25.48 -3.11 13.51
CA LEU A 120 -25.94 -4.37 12.90
C LEU A 120 -25.74 -5.59 13.81
N ASP A 121 -26.83 -6.35 13.99
CA ASP A 121 -26.71 -7.72 14.47
C ASP A 121 -26.25 -8.64 13.33
N LEU A 122 -25.02 -9.14 13.44
CA LEU A 122 -24.40 -10.08 12.50
C LEU A 122 -24.65 -11.55 12.86
N SER A 123 -25.51 -11.82 13.85
CA SER A 123 -25.89 -13.18 14.23
C SER A 123 -26.47 -13.95 13.03
N GLY A 124 -26.07 -15.21 12.87
CA GLY A 124 -26.49 -16.07 11.76
C GLY A 124 -25.66 -15.98 10.47
N LEU A 125 -24.68 -15.06 10.38
CA LEU A 125 -23.76 -15.05 9.24
C LEU A 125 -22.74 -16.19 9.30
N THR A 126 -22.42 -16.74 8.12
CA THR A 126 -21.31 -17.69 8.03
C THR A 126 -19.98 -16.99 8.35
N PRO A 127 -18.96 -17.71 8.83
CA PRO A 127 -17.62 -17.16 9.06
C PRO A 127 -17.00 -16.50 7.82
N PHE A 128 -17.41 -16.93 6.62
CA PHE A 128 -16.98 -16.32 5.36
C PHE A 128 -17.58 -14.92 5.18
N TYR A 129 -18.91 -14.76 5.24
CA TYR A 129 -19.55 -13.46 5.04
C TYR A 129 -19.26 -12.48 6.19
N THR A 130 -19.06 -12.99 7.40
CA THR A 130 -18.52 -12.19 8.51
C THR A 130 -17.15 -11.61 8.17
N SER A 131 -16.24 -12.44 7.60
CA SER A 131 -14.93 -11.97 7.11
C SER A 131 -15.06 -11.01 5.92
N VAL A 132 -16.08 -11.15 5.07
CA VAL A 132 -16.36 -10.22 3.97
C VAL A 132 -16.76 -8.84 4.50
N LEU A 133 -17.69 -8.78 5.44
CA LEU A 133 -18.09 -7.53 6.08
C LEU A 133 -16.92 -6.92 6.86
N GLN A 134 -16.14 -7.70 7.60
CA GLN A 134 -14.94 -7.17 8.27
C GLN A 134 -13.95 -6.54 7.28
N ALA A 135 -13.74 -7.14 6.11
CA ALA A 135 -12.88 -6.57 5.08
C ALA A 135 -13.47 -5.28 4.47
N TRP A 136 -14.79 -5.23 4.29
CA TRP A 136 -15.50 -4.02 3.84
C TRP A 136 -15.16 -2.80 4.71
N HIS A 137 -15.22 -2.95 6.03
CA HIS A 137 -14.91 -1.87 6.99
C HIS A 137 -13.43 -1.44 7.04
N THR A 138 -12.55 -2.07 6.26
CA THR A 138 -11.18 -1.55 6.05
C THR A 138 -11.21 -0.23 5.26
N PHE A 139 -12.30 0.05 4.54
CA PHE A 139 -12.50 1.29 3.81
C PHE A 139 -13.78 2.00 4.27
N LYS A 140 -13.83 3.31 3.99
CA LYS A 140 -15.02 4.14 4.07
C LYS A 140 -15.56 4.32 2.66
N PHE A 141 -16.87 4.20 2.51
CA PHE A 141 -17.55 4.33 1.23
C PHE A 141 -18.52 5.49 1.28
N THR A 142 -18.47 6.36 0.27
CA THR A 142 -19.36 7.50 0.13
C THR A 142 -20.02 7.46 -1.25
N ARG A 143 -21.21 8.08 -1.37
CA ARG A 143 -21.86 8.26 -2.68
C ARG A 143 -21.04 9.21 -3.52
N ALA A 144 -20.91 8.91 -4.82
CA ALA A 144 -20.40 9.88 -5.77
C ALA A 144 -21.38 11.07 -5.84
N THR A 145 -20.87 12.29 -5.72
CA THR A 145 -21.68 13.52 -5.65
C THR A 145 -22.40 13.88 -6.95
N SER A 146 -22.02 13.26 -8.08
CA SER A 146 -22.53 13.54 -9.43
C SER A 146 -23.26 12.34 -10.07
N GLU A 147 -23.68 11.35 -9.28
CA GLU A 147 -24.35 10.17 -9.84
C GLU A 147 -25.78 10.49 -10.28
N MET A 148 -26.16 10.03 -11.48
CA MET A 148 -27.52 10.15 -11.98
C MET A 148 -28.48 9.29 -11.14
N PRO A 149 -29.63 9.84 -10.72
CA PRO A 149 -30.64 9.06 -10.01
C PRO A 149 -31.08 7.85 -10.83
N GLY A 150 -31.24 6.70 -10.18
CA GLY A 150 -31.74 5.48 -10.79
C GLY A 150 -32.65 4.72 -9.85
N MET A 151 -33.22 3.61 -10.32
CA MET A 151 -34.17 2.80 -9.53
C MET A 151 -33.59 2.27 -8.20
N TRP A 152 -32.26 2.26 -8.07
CA TRP A 152 -31.57 1.94 -6.83
C TRP A 152 -31.86 2.93 -5.68
N VAL A 153 -32.35 4.14 -5.97
CA VAL A 153 -32.76 5.10 -4.93
C VAL A 153 -33.87 4.53 -4.06
N PHE A 154 -34.82 3.80 -4.65
CA PHE A 154 -35.88 3.11 -3.92
C PHE A 154 -35.35 1.90 -3.13
N GLU A 155 -34.20 1.35 -3.52
CA GLU A 155 -33.49 0.28 -2.80
C GLU A 155 -32.67 0.79 -1.61
N GLU A 156 -32.58 2.11 -1.38
CA GLU A 156 -31.84 2.65 -0.25
C GLU A 156 -32.45 2.17 1.09
N PRO A 157 -31.63 1.64 2.02
CA PRO A 157 -32.11 1.20 3.31
C PRO A 157 -32.53 2.39 4.17
N LEU A 158 -33.68 2.29 4.84
CA LEU A 158 -34.19 3.33 5.74
C LEU A 158 -33.38 3.39 7.05
N PHE A 159 -32.90 2.24 7.52
CA PHE A 159 -32.23 2.13 8.81
C PHE A 159 -30.72 2.13 8.62
N PHE A 160 -29.99 2.76 9.55
CA PHE A 160 -28.52 2.72 9.62
C PHE A 160 -27.79 3.25 8.40
N ASN A 161 -28.48 3.95 7.51
CA ASN A 161 -27.91 4.51 6.30
C ASN A 161 -27.28 5.87 6.61
N GLY A 162 -25.97 6.01 6.35
CA GLY A 162 -25.27 7.27 6.57
C GLY A 162 -25.85 8.45 5.76
N LEU A 163 -26.55 8.17 4.66
CA LEU A 163 -27.21 9.15 3.81
C LEU A 163 -28.55 9.63 4.39
N LEU A 164 -29.28 8.77 5.10
CA LEU A 164 -30.61 9.08 5.64
C LEU A 164 -30.53 9.33 7.15
N ARG A 165 -30.33 10.59 7.54
CA ARG A 165 -30.32 11.00 8.95
C ARG A 165 -31.70 11.50 9.40
N ALA A 166 -32.63 10.58 9.61
CA ALA A 166 -33.93 10.87 10.22
C ALA A 166 -33.89 10.68 11.74
N ARG A 167 -34.39 11.67 12.50
CA ARG A 167 -34.42 11.62 13.97
C ARG A 167 -35.44 10.61 14.47
N THR A 168 -36.59 10.55 13.80
CA THR A 168 -37.66 9.58 14.09
C THR A 168 -37.18 8.13 14.01
N LEU A 169 -36.30 7.82 13.05
CA LEU A 169 -35.76 6.47 12.83
C LEU A 169 -34.66 6.07 13.84
N GLN A 170 -34.26 6.95 14.77
CA GLN A 170 -33.37 6.58 15.88
C GLN A 170 -34.09 5.70 16.91
N SER A 171 -35.42 5.82 17.02
CA SER A 171 -36.23 5.04 17.95
C SER A 171 -36.17 3.53 17.62
N ALA A 172 -35.74 2.71 18.58
CA ALA A 172 -35.68 1.26 18.40
C ALA A 172 -37.07 0.62 18.24
N SER A 173 -38.10 1.14 18.92
CA SER A 173 -39.46 0.62 18.82
C SER A 173 -40.05 0.88 17.42
N LEU A 174 -39.91 2.11 16.91
CA LEU A 174 -40.41 2.47 15.58
C LEU A 174 -39.71 1.66 14.48
N ARG A 175 -38.40 1.44 14.59
CA ARG A 175 -37.66 0.58 13.64
C ARG A 175 -38.17 -0.85 13.66
N THR A 176 -38.40 -1.42 14.84
CA THR A 176 -38.96 -2.78 14.97
C THR A 176 -40.35 -2.86 14.33
N SER A 177 -41.23 -1.90 14.64
CA SER A 177 -42.58 -1.80 14.06
C SER A 177 -42.58 -1.69 12.53
N LEU A 178 -41.72 -0.84 11.97
CA LEU A 178 -41.60 -0.69 10.51
C LEU A 178 -40.98 -1.93 9.85
N ARG A 179 -39.99 -2.56 10.50
CA ARG A 179 -39.38 -3.81 10.04
C ARG A 179 -40.38 -4.96 10.03
N GLU A 180 -41.19 -5.12 11.08
CA GLU A 180 -42.26 -6.13 11.16
C GLU A 180 -43.35 -5.88 10.11
N ALA A 181 -43.62 -4.62 9.79
CA ALA A 181 -44.50 -4.26 8.68
C ALA A 181 -43.87 -4.50 7.30
N GLY A 182 -42.58 -4.86 7.21
CA GLY A 182 -41.85 -5.01 5.94
C GLY A 182 -41.37 -3.69 5.32
N CYS A 183 -41.53 -2.55 6.00
CA CYS A 183 -41.09 -1.24 5.52
C CYS A 183 -39.63 -1.00 5.90
N THR A 184 -38.69 -1.47 5.07
CA THR A 184 -37.25 -1.39 5.31
C THR A 184 -36.51 -0.52 4.28
N LYS A 185 -37.08 -0.27 3.11
CA LYS A 185 -36.46 0.50 2.02
C LYS A 185 -37.23 1.80 1.72
N VAL A 186 -36.57 2.78 1.11
CA VAL A 186 -37.21 4.03 0.67
C VAL A 186 -38.42 3.74 -0.24
N GLY A 187 -38.31 2.77 -1.16
CA GLY A 187 -39.40 2.36 -2.04
C GLY A 187 -40.66 1.91 -1.29
N HIS A 188 -40.52 1.16 -0.17
CA HIS A 188 -41.67 0.77 0.64
C HIS A 188 -42.37 1.97 1.27
N LEU A 189 -41.60 2.95 1.71
CA LEU A 189 -42.12 4.17 2.32
C LEU A 189 -42.83 5.05 1.29
N MET A 190 -42.24 5.21 0.10
CA MET A 190 -42.83 5.99 -0.99
C MET A 190 -44.08 5.33 -1.58
N LYS A 191 -44.10 4.01 -1.72
CA LYS A 191 -45.33 3.27 -2.09
C LYS A 191 -46.43 3.43 -1.06
N ALA A 192 -46.09 3.40 0.23
CA ALA A 192 -47.07 3.63 1.29
C ALA A 192 -47.61 5.07 1.29
N LYS A 193 -46.78 6.07 0.95
CA LYS A 193 -47.19 7.46 0.76
C LYS A 193 -48.17 7.60 -0.41
N ALA A 194 -47.90 6.93 -1.54
CA ALA A 194 -48.73 6.99 -2.74
C ALA A 194 -50.07 6.25 -2.60
N THR A 195 -50.09 5.11 -1.89
CA THR A 195 -51.30 4.27 -1.75
C THR A 195 -52.14 4.63 -0.53
N SER A 196 -51.64 4.38 0.69
CA SER A 196 -52.28 4.76 1.95
C SER A 196 -51.35 4.59 3.14
N LEU A 197 -51.02 5.70 3.82
CA LEU A 197 -50.25 5.66 5.07
C LEU A 197 -51.02 5.00 6.22
N GLU A 198 -52.35 4.97 6.15
CA GLU A 198 -53.19 4.30 7.16
C GLU A 198 -53.06 2.77 7.08
N ALA A 199 -52.85 2.22 5.87
CA ALA A 199 -52.56 0.80 5.69
C ALA A 199 -51.19 0.41 6.30
N LEU A 200 -50.17 1.25 6.12
CA LEU A 200 -48.87 1.05 6.76
C LEU A 200 -48.96 1.18 8.29
N ARG A 201 -49.75 2.12 8.80
CA ARG A 201 -50.01 2.27 10.23
C ARG A 201 -50.61 1.00 10.84
N ARG A 202 -51.63 0.42 10.20
CA ARG A 202 -52.26 -0.84 10.64
C ARG A 202 -51.27 -2.01 10.66
N ARG A 203 -50.40 -2.10 9.65
CA ARG A 203 -49.38 -3.17 9.57
C ARG A 203 -48.23 -3.01 10.57
N SER A 204 -47.88 -1.77 10.92
CA SER A 204 -46.77 -1.44 11.83
C SER A 204 -47.19 -1.30 13.29
N ASN A 205 -48.48 -1.41 13.61
CA ASN A 205 -49.03 -1.16 14.95
C ASN A 205 -48.62 0.20 15.54
N THR A 206 -48.42 1.21 14.68
CA THR A 206 -47.97 2.54 15.11
C THR A 206 -49.14 3.38 15.64
N SER A 207 -48.95 4.03 16.79
CA SER A 207 -50.02 4.74 17.51
C SER A 207 -50.60 5.95 16.75
N SER A 208 -49.83 6.59 15.85
CA SER A 208 -50.26 7.81 15.15
C SER A 208 -49.71 7.91 13.72
N ILE A 209 -50.58 8.26 12.77
CA ILE A 209 -50.22 8.53 11.37
C ILE A 209 -49.27 9.73 11.24
N ARG A 210 -49.31 10.69 12.19
CA ARG A 210 -48.44 11.87 12.19
C ARG A 210 -46.96 11.50 12.31
N ILE A 211 -46.65 10.41 13.01
CA ILE A 211 -45.27 9.92 13.15
C ILE A 211 -44.78 9.38 11.80
N LEU A 212 -45.63 8.67 11.06
CA LEU A 212 -45.29 8.16 9.73
C LEU A 212 -45.13 9.30 8.71
N ASP A 213 -45.99 10.31 8.74
CA ASP A 213 -45.85 11.51 7.91
C ASP A 213 -44.55 12.27 8.21
N GLN A 214 -44.18 12.36 9.49
CA GLN A 214 -42.91 12.94 9.90
C GLN A 214 -41.71 12.11 9.42
N VAL A 215 -41.78 10.78 9.45
CA VAL A 215 -40.74 9.89 8.89
C VAL A 215 -40.57 10.15 7.40
N VAL A 216 -41.67 10.21 6.63
CA VAL A 216 -41.63 10.53 5.19
C VAL A 216 -40.95 11.87 4.94
N LYS A 217 -41.36 12.92 5.67
CA LYS A 217 -40.78 14.26 5.56
C LYS A 217 -39.28 14.28 5.87
N GLU A 218 -38.87 13.61 6.95
CA GLU A 218 -37.46 13.54 7.34
C GLU A 218 -36.60 12.77 6.34
N VAL A 219 -37.11 11.64 5.82
CA VAL A 219 -36.42 10.83 4.81
C VAL A 219 -36.28 11.60 3.49
N CYS A 220 -37.36 12.21 2.99
CA CYS A 220 -37.32 13.04 1.79
C CYS A 220 -36.37 14.23 1.97
N ALA A 221 -36.40 14.91 3.12
CA ALA A 221 -35.51 16.04 3.41
C ALA A 221 -34.04 15.64 3.50
N ALA A 222 -33.73 14.41 3.96
CA ALA A 222 -32.37 13.90 4.05
C ALA A 222 -31.76 13.54 2.68
N LEU A 223 -32.58 13.25 1.67
CA LEU A 223 -32.10 12.99 0.31
C LEU A 223 -31.59 14.27 -0.37
N PRO A 224 -30.47 14.20 -1.14
CA PRO A 224 -30.07 15.24 -2.07
C PRO A 224 -31.19 15.60 -3.05
N GLU A 225 -31.20 16.84 -3.55
CA GLU A 225 -32.30 17.37 -4.37
C GLU A 225 -32.62 16.51 -5.61
N SER A 226 -31.60 16.06 -6.34
CA SER A 226 -31.76 15.18 -7.51
C SER A 226 -32.37 13.81 -7.15
N LEU A 227 -31.96 13.21 -6.03
CA LEU A 227 -32.49 11.92 -5.55
C LEU A 227 -33.89 12.07 -4.98
N ARG A 228 -34.20 13.21 -4.34
CA ARG A 228 -35.52 13.52 -3.80
C ARG A 228 -36.55 13.66 -4.92
N ALA A 229 -36.25 14.45 -5.94
CA ALA A 229 -37.14 14.61 -7.10
C ALA A 229 -37.45 13.27 -7.76
N PHE A 230 -36.45 12.38 -7.90
CA PHE A 230 -36.63 11.04 -8.43
C PHE A 230 -37.47 10.13 -7.52
N ALA A 231 -37.27 10.20 -6.20
CA ALA A 231 -38.00 9.38 -5.24
C ALA A 231 -39.47 9.79 -5.09
N GLU A 232 -39.80 11.07 -5.33
CA GLU A 232 -41.16 11.61 -5.23
C GLU A 232 -42.01 11.40 -6.48
N ASP A 233 -41.41 10.99 -7.60
CA ASP A 233 -42.12 10.64 -8.82
C ASP A 233 -42.97 9.37 -8.61
N ALA A 234 -44.29 9.53 -8.77
CA ALA A 234 -45.26 8.46 -8.56
C ALA A 234 -45.13 7.34 -9.60
N ASP A 235 -44.85 7.67 -10.86
CA ASP A 235 -44.77 6.69 -11.95
C ASP A 235 -43.54 5.79 -11.77
N LEU A 236 -42.40 6.39 -11.38
CA LEU A 236 -41.18 5.63 -11.10
C LEU A 236 -41.32 4.75 -9.85
N CYS A 237 -42.05 5.22 -8.84
CA CYS A 237 -42.34 4.46 -7.62
C CYS A 237 -43.22 3.23 -7.92
N GLU A 238 -44.20 3.35 -8.81
CA GLU A 238 -45.03 2.22 -9.25
C GLU A 238 -44.22 1.17 -10.03
N GLN A 239 -43.30 1.60 -10.88
CA GLN A 239 -42.43 0.72 -11.66
C GLN A 239 -41.39 -0.04 -10.82
N TRP A 240 -41.11 0.42 -9.59
CA TRP A 240 -40.15 -0.24 -8.72
C TRP A 240 -40.68 -1.58 -8.17
N LEU A 241 -39.84 -2.62 -8.16
CA LEU A 241 -40.14 -3.98 -7.71
C LEU A 241 -39.17 -4.37 -6.59
N GLU A 242 -39.68 -4.96 -5.50
CA GLU A 242 -38.91 -5.23 -4.27
C GLU A 242 -37.72 -6.21 -4.48
N ASP A 243 -37.80 -7.07 -5.49
CA ASP A 243 -36.76 -8.03 -5.90
C ASP A 243 -36.18 -7.73 -7.30
N GLY A 244 -36.35 -6.49 -7.80
CA GLY A 244 -35.76 -6.07 -9.08
C GLY A 244 -34.22 -6.06 -9.03
N ASP A 245 -33.56 -6.53 -10.11
CA ASP A 245 -32.09 -6.46 -10.21
C ASP A 245 -31.66 -5.10 -10.76
N TYR A 246 -31.74 -4.08 -9.90
CA TYR A 246 -31.29 -2.73 -10.21
C TYR A 246 -29.77 -2.60 -10.09
N SER A 247 -29.21 -1.68 -10.87
CA SER A 247 -27.80 -1.32 -10.80
C SER A 247 -27.46 -0.79 -9.41
N PHE A 248 -26.33 -1.21 -8.85
CA PHE A 248 -25.89 -0.69 -7.56
C PHE A 248 -25.19 0.67 -7.76
N PRO A 249 -25.41 1.66 -6.88
CA PRO A 249 -24.77 2.97 -7.00
C PRO A 249 -23.25 2.89 -6.96
N SER A 250 -22.61 3.83 -7.65
CA SER A 250 -21.18 4.04 -7.64
C SER A 250 -20.73 4.55 -6.27
N LEU A 251 -19.72 3.88 -5.72
CA LEU A 251 -19.15 4.22 -4.41
C LEU A 251 -17.75 4.78 -4.58
N GLU A 252 -17.51 5.95 -4.02
CA GLU A 252 -16.16 6.47 -3.81
C GLU A 252 -15.54 5.80 -2.60
N VAL A 253 -14.25 5.47 -2.70
CA VAL A 253 -13.52 4.73 -1.67
C VAL A 253 -12.50 5.63 -1.02
N THR A 254 -12.48 5.65 0.31
CA THR A 254 -11.40 6.23 1.10
C THR A 254 -10.93 5.24 2.17
N PRO A 255 -9.65 5.27 2.57
CA PRO A 255 -9.15 4.34 3.58
C PRO A 255 -9.73 4.66 4.96
N ALA A 256 -10.18 3.64 5.71
CA ALA A 256 -10.73 3.83 7.05
C ALA A 256 -9.60 3.97 8.09
N VAL A 257 -9.08 5.19 8.26
CA VAL A 257 -7.94 5.46 9.15
C VAL A 257 -8.28 6.25 10.42
N GLY A 258 -9.57 6.44 10.72
CA GLY A 258 -10.02 7.22 11.88
C GLY A 258 -9.50 8.66 11.84
N ASP A 259 -8.96 9.12 12.96
CA ASP A 259 -8.38 10.47 13.13
C ASP A 259 -6.88 10.53 12.78
N TRP A 260 -6.34 9.48 12.12
CA TRP A 260 -4.95 9.50 11.71
C TRP A 260 -4.73 10.47 10.56
N HIS A 261 -3.69 11.31 10.69
CA HIS A 261 -3.27 12.26 9.68
C HIS A 261 -1.84 11.93 9.21
N GLU A 262 -1.59 12.11 7.91
CA GLU A 262 -0.26 11.89 7.32
C GLU A 262 0.71 12.96 7.82
N GLY A 263 1.73 12.55 8.58
CA GLY A 263 2.80 13.44 9.02
C GLY A 263 3.90 13.62 7.98
N ALA A 264 4.56 14.78 7.99
CA ALA A 264 5.76 15.02 7.20
C ALA A 264 6.88 14.02 7.58
N GLY A 265 7.64 13.55 6.58
CA GLY A 265 8.75 12.60 6.78
C GLY A 265 8.34 11.19 7.24
N GLN A 266 7.05 10.82 7.19
CA GLN A 266 6.58 9.48 7.52
C GLN A 266 6.68 8.50 6.33
N LEU A 267 6.98 7.23 6.65
CA LEU A 267 7.07 6.14 5.69
C LEU A 267 5.70 5.80 5.09
N LEU A 268 4.65 5.81 5.93
CA LEU A 268 3.29 5.56 5.48
C LEU A 268 2.75 6.77 4.72
N THR A 269 2.24 6.52 3.52
CA THR A 269 1.51 7.51 2.72
C THR A 269 0.22 6.91 2.19
N LEU A 270 -0.88 7.65 2.24
CA LEU A 270 -2.18 7.23 1.68
C LEU A 270 -2.49 7.90 0.33
N ARG A 271 -1.60 8.77 -0.16
CA ARG A 271 -1.75 9.47 -1.45
C ARG A 271 -1.61 8.52 -2.65
N THR A 272 -0.94 7.40 -2.46
CA THR A 272 -0.76 6.36 -3.47
C THR A 272 -1.32 5.04 -2.95
N PRO A 273 -2.04 4.23 -3.75
CA PRO A 273 -2.64 4.59 -5.03
C PRO A 273 -3.72 5.67 -4.87
N HIS A 274 -3.94 6.47 -5.93
CA HIS A 274 -5.07 7.39 -5.96
C HIS A 274 -6.36 6.57 -6.07
N LEU A 275 -7.33 6.91 -5.23
CA LEU A 275 -8.62 6.24 -5.20
C LEU A 275 -9.62 6.98 -6.09
N GLY A 276 -10.44 6.20 -6.78
CA GLY A 276 -11.62 6.66 -7.49
C GLY A 276 -12.84 5.86 -7.02
N THR A 277 -13.61 5.37 -7.98
CA THR A 277 -14.76 4.50 -7.68
C THR A 277 -14.32 3.08 -7.28
N PHE A 278 -15.09 2.43 -6.42
CA PHE A 278 -14.80 1.08 -5.94
C PHE A 278 -14.78 0.06 -7.09
N GLN A 279 -15.70 0.21 -8.05
CA GLN A 279 -15.79 -0.63 -9.23
C GLN A 279 -14.53 -0.54 -10.12
N ALA A 280 -13.93 0.65 -10.23
CA ALA A 280 -12.73 0.86 -11.04
C ALA A 280 -11.43 0.46 -10.32
N CYS A 281 -11.47 0.19 -9.01
CA CYS A 281 -10.28 -0.07 -8.21
C CYS A 281 -9.58 -1.38 -8.64
N GLY A 282 -8.31 -1.27 -9.05
CA GLY A 282 -7.54 -2.43 -9.51
C GLY A 282 -7.14 -3.36 -8.36
N LYS A 283 -7.02 -4.67 -8.65
CA LYS A 283 -6.65 -5.71 -7.66
C LYS A 283 -5.39 -5.38 -6.85
N LYS A 284 -4.40 -4.74 -7.49
CA LYS A 284 -3.12 -4.36 -6.87
C LYS A 284 -3.29 -3.16 -5.95
N GLU A 285 -4.14 -2.22 -6.33
CA GLU A 285 -4.42 -0.99 -5.58
C GLU A 285 -5.19 -1.33 -4.31
N THR A 286 -6.25 -2.14 -4.44
CA THR A 286 -7.01 -2.68 -3.30
C THR A 286 -6.09 -3.39 -2.31
N TYR A 287 -5.21 -4.27 -2.80
CA TYR A 287 -4.26 -4.97 -1.94
C TYR A 287 -3.28 -4.01 -1.23
N ASN A 288 -2.67 -3.06 -1.95
CA ASN A 288 -1.74 -2.11 -1.36
C ASN A 288 -2.42 -1.24 -0.28
N LEU A 289 -3.68 -0.86 -0.48
CA LEU A 289 -4.44 -0.13 0.53
C LEU A 289 -4.79 -0.99 1.73
N CYS A 290 -5.18 -2.26 1.54
CA CYS A 290 -5.35 -3.18 2.65
C CYS A 290 -4.07 -3.30 3.49
N VAL A 291 -2.89 -3.38 2.84
CA VAL A 291 -1.60 -3.39 3.53
C VAL A 291 -1.44 -2.16 4.41
N LYS A 292 -1.76 -0.97 3.88
CA LYS A 292 -1.59 0.29 4.60
C LYS A 292 -2.55 0.43 5.78
N VAL A 293 -3.83 0.16 5.57
CA VAL A 293 -4.87 0.32 6.61
C VAL A 293 -4.70 -0.74 7.71
N LEU A 294 -4.55 -2.02 7.34
CA LEU A 294 -4.46 -3.11 8.33
C LEU A 294 -3.15 -3.05 9.13
N ASN A 295 -2.10 -2.45 8.58
CA ASN A 295 -0.84 -2.25 9.29
C ASN A 295 -0.65 -0.81 9.80
N LEU A 296 -1.71 0.01 9.81
CA LEU A 296 -1.65 1.42 10.20
C LEU A 296 -1.02 1.59 11.58
N ARG A 297 -1.44 0.79 12.57
CA ARG A 297 -0.88 0.85 13.95
C ARG A 297 0.62 0.55 13.99
N SER A 298 1.11 -0.33 13.12
CA SER A 298 2.54 -0.68 13.06
C SER A 298 3.36 0.36 12.28
N LEU A 299 2.74 1.06 11.34
CA LEU A 299 3.39 2.04 10.46
C LEU A 299 3.25 3.49 10.93
N ALA A 300 2.27 3.79 11.79
CA ALA A 300 2.05 5.11 12.34
C ALA A 300 3.30 5.61 13.08
N GLY A 301 3.72 6.84 12.75
CA GLY A 301 4.92 7.46 13.32
C GLY A 301 6.25 6.88 12.85
N VAL A 302 6.26 5.85 11.98
CA VAL A 302 7.50 5.33 11.39
C VAL A 302 8.03 6.36 10.41
N ARG A 303 9.23 6.87 10.66
CA ARG A 303 9.93 7.77 9.75
C ARG A 303 10.36 7.03 8.49
N GLU A 304 10.35 7.73 7.37
CA GLU A 304 10.79 7.18 6.07
C GLU A 304 12.28 6.88 6.03
N SER A 305 13.07 7.60 6.81
CA SER A 305 14.51 7.40 6.96
C SER A 305 15.02 7.97 8.27
N ARG A 306 16.05 7.36 8.84
CA ARG A 306 16.81 7.91 9.99
C ARG A 306 17.68 9.10 9.58
N TRP A 307 18.02 9.20 8.30
CA TRP A 307 18.92 10.22 7.77
C TRP A 307 18.32 11.64 7.77
N ALA A 308 17.01 11.80 7.97
CA ALA A 308 16.37 13.11 7.97
C ALA A 308 16.92 14.05 9.06
N GLU A 309 17.36 13.52 10.20
CA GLU A 309 17.98 14.32 11.27
C GLU A 309 19.35 14.87 10.86
N PHE A 310 20.10 14.10 10.05
CA PHE A 310 21.45 14.46 9.61
C PHE A 310 21.45 15.29 8.32
N LEU A 311 20.58 14.97 7.37
CA LEU A 311 20.52 15.60 6.04
C LEU A 311 19.59 16.82 5.98
N GLY A 312 18.86 17.10 7.06
CA GLY A 312 17.91 18.21 7.16
C GLY A 312 16.46 17.81 6.88
N PRO A 313 15.50 18.65 7.31
CA PRO A 313 14.06 18.32 7.31
C PRO A 313 13.46 18.16 5.91
N ASP A 314 14.02 18.80 4.89
CA ASP A 314 13.55 18.70 3.50
C ASP A 314 14.06 17.44 2.77
N SER A 315 14.93 16.67 3.42
CA SER A 315 15.51 15.47 2.85
C SER A 315 14.51 14.30 2.90
N SER A 316 14.20 13.74 1.74
CA SER A 316 13.26 12.61 1.63
C SER A 316 13.68 11.60 0.57
N PRO A 317 13.64 10.29 0.87
CA PRO A 317 13.82 9.23 -0.13
C PRO A 317 12.59 9.03 -1.03
N LYS A 318 11.45 9.72 -0.80
CA LYS A 318 10.26 9.62 -1.66
C LYS A 318 10.62 9.96 -3.11
N GLY A 319 10.26 9.05 -4.02
CA GLY A 319 10.60 9.14 -5.44
C GLY A 319 11.96 8.54 -5.83
N SER A 320 12.84 8.25 -4.87
CA SER A 320 14.16 7.66 -5.13
C SER A 320 14.23 6.15 -4.83
N TRP A 321 13.28 5.60 -4.06
CA TRP A 321 13.26 4.17 -3.69
C TRP A 321 13.38 3.20 -4.87
N ARG A 322 12.71 3.51 -5.98
CA ARG A 322 12.79 2.67 -7.20
C ARG A 322 14.19 2.69 -7.82
N CYS A 323 14.89 3.82 -7.73
CA CYS A 323 16.20 4.02 -8.35
C CYS A 323 17.25 3.11 -7.70
N LEU A 324 17.20 2.89 -6.37
CA LEU A 324 18.17 2.07 -5.64
C LEU A 324 18.41 0.67 -6.23
N TYR A 325 17.38 0.10 -6.87
CA TYR A 325 17.38 -1.23 -7.46
C TYR A 325 17.40 -1.24 -9.00
N LYS A 326 17.54 -0.09 -9.65
CA LYS A 326 17.65 -0.02 -11.10
C LYS A 326 19.00 -0.59 -11.53
N LEU A 327 18.97 -1.44 -12.57
CA LEU A 327 20.18 -1.84 -13.28
C LEU A 327 20.96 -0.59 -13.71
N PRO A 328 22.30 -0.60 -13.64
CA PRO A 328 23.16 -1.77 -13.50
C PRO A 328 23.52 -2.15 -12.05
N VAL A 329 22.84 -1.60 -11.04
CA VAL A 329 23.14 -1.93 -9.64
C VAL A 329 22.86 -3.40 -9.34
N GLU A 330 23.89 -4.08 -8.84
CA GLU A 330 23.78 -5.48 -8.42
C GLU A 330 22.85 -5.63 -7.22
N LYS A 331 22.15 -6.78 -7.13
CA LYS A 331 21.14 -7.02 -6.09
C LYS A 331 21.69 -6.87 -4.67
N ARG A 332 22.92 -7.37 -4.40
CA ARG A 332 23.58 -7.22 -3.08
C ARG A 332 23.87 -5.76 -2.74
N THR A 333 24.29 -4.98 -3.72
CA THR A 333 24.53 -3.55 -3.58
C THR A 333 23.23 -2.81 -3.35
N ALA A 334 22.18 -3.10 -4.11
CA ALA A 334 20.86 -2.51 -3.91
C ALA A 334 20.27 -2.84 -2.53
N ASP A 335 20.44 -4.07 -2.05
CA ASP A 335 20.04 -4.46 -0.69
C ASP A 335 20.80 -3.65 0.38
N LEU A 336 22.11 -3.45 0.19
CA LEU A 336 22.90 -2.58 1.08
C LEU A 336 22.38 -1.13 1.03
N GLN A 337 22.12 -0.59 -0.16
CA GLN A 337 21.58 0.78 -0.29
C GLN A 337 20.24 0.92 0.43
N TRP A 338 19.31 -0.03 0.23
CA TRP A 338 18.03 -0.03 0.91
C TRP A 338 18.19 -0.09 2.44
N ARG A 339 19.10 -0.93 2.95
CA ARG A 339 19.41 -1.00 4.38
C ARG A 339 19.97 0.31 4.92
N ILE A 340 20.84 0.97 4.16
CA ILE A 340 21.41 2.26 4.55
C ILE A 340 20.28 3.28 4.70
N VAL A 341 19.38 3.41 3.72
CA VAL A 341 18.28 4.39 3.78
C VAL A 341 17.33 4.13 4.96
N HIS A 342 17.03 2.86 5.25
CA HIS A 342 16.21 2.47 6.42
C HIS A 342 16.97 2.52 7.77
N GLY A 343 18.30 2.66 7.75
CA GLY A 343 19.14 2.55 8.95
C GLY A 343 19.26 1.13 9.52
N ALA A 344 19.07 0.12 8.68
CA ALA A 344 19.15 -1.30 9.02
C ALA A 344 20.60 -1.85 8.93
N ILE A 345 21.56 -1.15 9.55
CA ILE A 345 22.99 -1.48 9.52
C ILE A 345 23.52 -1.73 10.94
N ALA A 346 24.33 -2.78 11.08
CA ALA A 346 25.00 -3.14 12.33
C ALA A 346 26.26 -2.28 12.58
N THR A 347 26.06 -1.05 13.05
CA THR A 347 27.16 -0.18 13.49
C THR A 347 27.68 -0.61 14.86
N ASN A 348 28.88 -0.19 15.27
CA ASN A 348 29.40 -0.53 16.59
C ASN A 348 28.56 0.08 17.72
N ARG A 349 28.01 1.29 17.55
CA ARG A 349 27.02 1.84 18.49
C ARG A 349 25.79 0.93 18.64
N TYR A 350 25.27 0.41 17.53
CA TYR A 350 24.14 -0.53 17.60
C TYR A 350 24.52 -1.84 18.29
N ARG A 351 25.75 -2.35 18.06
CA ARG A 351 26.24 -3.59 18.68
C ARG A 351 26.47 -3.41 20.18
N ALA A 352 27.07 -2.30 20.60
CA ALA A 352 27.30 -1.96 22.01
C ALA A 352 25.99 -1.85 22.79
N HIS A 353 24.91 -1.41 22.15
CA HIS A 353 23.58 -1.42 22.76
C HIS A 353 23.05 -2.83 23.06
N LEU A 354 23.45 -3.84 22.27
CA LEU A 354 23.08 -5.25 22.50
C LEU A 354 24.02 -5.94 23.48
N ASP A 355 25.29 -5.56 23.47
CA ASP A 355 26.36 -6.12 24.30
C ASP A 355 27.32 -4.98 24.70
N PRO A 356 27.15 -4.38 25.89
CA PRO A 356 27.92 -3.22 26.34
C PRO A 356 29.42 -3.46 26.49
N GLU A 357 29.87 -4.71 26.53
CA GLU A 357 31.30 -5.05 26.56
C GLU A 357 31.99 -4.70 25.23
N LEU A 358 31.20 -4.60 24.15
CA LEU A 358 31.67 -4.15 22.85
C LEU A 358 31.75 -2.62 22.83
N GLY A 359 32.94 -2.08 22.54
CA GLY A 359 33.12 -0.63 22.39
C GLY A 359 32.33 -0.03 21.21
N GLU A 360 31.83 1.20 21.38
CA GLU A 360 31.10 1.95 20.35
C GLU A 360 31.99 2.54 19.25
N GLY A 361 33.30 2.56 19.48
CA GLY A 361 34.29 3.25 18.63
C GLY A 361 34.44 2.65 17.23
N CYS A 362 34.70 3.51 16.27
CA CYS A 362 35.03 3.17 14.89
C CYS A 362 36.42 2.53 14.84
N ILE A 363 36.53 1.38 14.19
CA ILE A 363 37.79 0.61 14.05
C ILE A 363 38.89 1.31 13.23
N PHE A 364 38.61 2.50 12.69
CA PHE A 364 39.53 3.28 11.86
C PHE A 364 39.96 4.60 12.50
N CYS A 365 39.12 5.23 13.31
CA CYS A 365 39.39 6.56 13.87
C CYS A 365 38.94 6.71 15.33
N SER A 366 38.42 5.63 15.95
CA SER A 366 38.00 5.55 17.35
C SER A 366 36.79 6.40 17.77
N GLU A 367 36.35 7.35 16.95
CA GLU A 367 35.08 8.07 17.13
C GLU A 367 33.86 7.13 17.15
N VAL A 368 32.78 7.52 17.83
CA VAL A 368 31.56 6.71 17.94
C VAL A 368 31.01 6.33 16.55
N GLU A 369 30.90 5.03 16.26
CA GLU A 369 30.44 4.54 14.96
C GLU A 369 28.90 4.55 14.88
N THR A 370 28.35 5.71 14.52
CA THR A 370 26.95 5.85 14.08
C THR A 370 26.79 5.50 12.60
N LEU A 371 25.54 5.52 12.10
CA LEU A 371 25.26 5.27 10.69
C LEU A 371 25.83 6.39 9.81
N GLU A 372 25.67 7.63 10.27
CA GLU A 372 26.18 8.86 9.67
C GLU A 372 27.71 8.85 9.68
N HIS A 373 28.33 8.44 10.79
CA HIS A 373 29.77 8.28 10.86
C HIS A 373 30.27 7.28 9.82
N LEU A 374 29.67 6.08 9.79
CA LEU A 374 30.12 4.99 8.93
C LEU A 374 30.09 5.33 7.43
N PHE A 375 29.07 6.06 6.96
CA PHE A 375 28.89 6.32 5.53
C PHE A 375 29.19 7.76 5.11
N VAL A 376 29.32 8.72 6.02
CA VAL A 376 29.51 10.14 5.68
C VAL A 376 30.64 10.81 6.46
N GLN A 377 30.65 10.73 7.80
CA GLN A 377 31.52 11.60 8.61
C GLN A 377 32.91 11.02 8.89
N CYS A 378 33.14 9.72 8.69
CA CYS A 378 34.43 9.11 9.02
C CYS A 378 35.57 9.75 8.19
N PRO A 379 36.68 10.21 8.82
CA PRO A 379 37.78 10.90 8.12
C PRO A 379 38.39 10.12 6.95
N ARG A 380 38.36 8.79 7.00
CA ARG A 380 38.84 7.91 5.91
C ARG A 380 38.11 8.10 4.58
N LEU A 381 36.93 8.71 4.60
CA LEU A 381 36.06 8.87 3.43
C LEU A 381 36.36 10.15 2.63
N SER A 382 37.26 11.02 3.12
CA SER A 382 37.59 12.30 2.50
C SER A 382 37.99 12.16 1.02
N ALA A 383 38.98 11.32 0.72
CA ALA A 383 39.46 11.09 -0.63
C ALA A 383 38.40 10.43 -1.53
N LEU A 384 37.52 9.60 -0.97
CA LEU A 384 36.38 9.03 -1.69
C LEU A 384 35.41 10.14 -2.13
N PHE A 385 35.06 11.06 -1.24
CA PHE A 385 34.11 12.12 -1.58
C PHE A 385 34.69 13.14 -2.56
N VAL A 386 36.00 13.40 -2.53
CA VAL A 386 36.66 14.19 -3.59
C VAL A 386 36.48 13.52 -4.95
N LEU A 387 36.71 12.21 -5.04
CA LEU A 387 36.55 11.45 -6.28
C LEU A 387 35.08 11.36 -6.74
N LEU A 388 34.13 11.17 -5.82
CA LEU A 388 32.71 11.16 -6.16
C LEU A 388 32.24 12.53 -6.65
N LYS A 389 32.71 13.63 -6.04
CA LYS A 389 32.41 14.99 -6.49
C LYS A 389 32.88 15.22 -7.92
N SER A 390 34.10 14.80 -8.27
CA SER A 390 34.60 14.95 -9.64
C SER A 390 33.79 14.13 -10.65
N TRP A 391 33.40 12.89 -10.32
CA TRP A 391 32.57 12.09 -11.21
C TRP A 391 31.16 12.65 -11.38
N PHE A 392 30.55 13.16 -10.32
CA PHE A 392 29.20 13.74 -10.39
C PHE A 392 29.21 15.01 -11.25
N GLN A 393 30.20 15.88 -11.05
CA GLN A 393 30.40 17.08 -11.86
C GLN A 393 30.62 16.75 -13.34
N GLY A 394 31.46 15.74 -13.65
CA GLY A 394 31.66 15.28 -15.03
C GLY A 394 30.38 14.72 -15.69
N LEU A 395 29.45 14.19 -14.88
CA LEU A 395 28.13 13.72 -15.34
C LEU A 395 27.06 14.82 -15.36
N GLY A 396 27.42 16.07 -15.05
CA GLY A 396 26.53 17.23 -15.09
C GLY A 396 25.57 17.33 -13.90
N GLU A 397 25.91 16.73 -12.75
CA GLU A 397 25.12 16.80 -11.51
C GLU A 397 25.97 17.30 -10.34
N GLU A 398 25.38 18.11 -9.46
CA GLU A 398 26.04 18.55 -8.25
C GLU A 398 26.02 17.45 -7.18
N PHE A 399 27.16 17.18 -6.56
CA PHE A 399 27.23 16.22 -5.47
C PHE A 399 26.57 16.77 -4.21
N SER A 400 25.66 15.98 -3.64
CA SER A 400 25.13 16.20 -2.29
C SER A 400 25.05 14.88 -1.53
N PHE A 401 25.07 14.95 -0.20
CA PHE A 401 24.88 13.76 0.63
C PHE A 401 23.47 13.18 0.49
N ILE A 402 22.47 14.00 0.17
CA ILE A 402 21.11 13.55 -0.16
C ILE A 402 21.14 12.66 -1.41
N LEU A 403 21.79 13.13 -2.48
CA LEU A 403 21.93 12.36 -3.71
C LEU A 403 22.76 11.09 -3.50
N PHE A 404 23.83 11.18 -2.70
CA PHE A 404 24.64 10.02 -2.34
C PHE A 404 23.83 8.98 -1.56
N ILE A 405 23.11 9.35 -0.50
CA ILE A 405 22.41 8.41 0.39
C ILE A 405 21.12 7.87 -0.24
N PHE A 406 20.22 8.74 -0.67
CA PHE A 406 18.90 8.36 -1.20
C PHE A 406 18.91 8.02 -2.69
N GLY A 407 19.90 8.50 -3.43
CA GLY A 407 19.92 8.38 -4.89
C GLY A 407 19.03 9.43 -5.58
N PRO A 408 19.17 9.59 -6.89
CA PRO A 408 18.44 10.58 -7.65
C PRO A 408 16.95 10.28 -7.70
N LYS A 409 16.12 11.33 -7.63
CA LYS A 409 14.70 11.21 -7.94
C LYS A 409 14.55 10.81 -9.41
N TYR A 410 13.60 9.94 -9.70
CA TYR A 410 13.40 9.46 -11.07
C TYR A 410 13.09 10.63 -12.02
N SER A 411 13.85 10.72 -13.12
CA SER A 411 13.60 11.65 -14.21
C SER A 411 13.75 10.90 -15.53
N ALA A 412 12.72 10.96 -16.38
CA ALA A 412 12.76 10.33 -17.70
C ALA A 412 13.83 10.98 -18.60
N LYS A 413 13.99 12.30 -18.51
CA LYS A 413 14.95 13.08 -19.31
C LYS A 413 16.41 12.74 -18.97
N LYS A 414 16.71 12.49 -17.70
CA LYS A 414 18.08 12.22 -17.20
C LYS A 414 18.30 10.76 -16.80
N LYS A 415 17.57 9.82 -17.41
CA LYS A 415 17.57 8.41 -17.01
C LYS A 415 18.97 7.77 -17.01
N GLY A 416 19.78 8.01 -18.05
CA GLY A 416 21.13 7.44 -18.17
C GLY A 416 22.05 7.92 -17.05
N VAL A 417 22.16 9.25 -16.89
CA VAL A 417 22.93 9.91 -15.83
C VAL A 417 22.51 9.44 -14.44
N HIS A 418 21.21 9.48 -14.12
CA HIS A 418 20.70 9.09 -12.80
C HIS A 418 20.97 7.62 -12.49
N THR A 419 20.91 6.76 -13.51
CA THR A 419 21.22 5.34 -13.38
C THR A 419 22.70 5.13 -13.04
N LEU A 420 23.60 5.84 -13.72
CA LEU A 420 25.03 5.78 -13.48
C LEU A 420 25.43 6.35 -12.11
N LEU A 421 24.83 7.48 -11.71
CA LEU A 421 25.05 8.06 -10.37
C LEU A 421 24.62 7.14 -9.25
N ASN A 422 23.47 6.47 -9.41
CA ASN A 422 23.01 5.47 -8.45
C ASN A 422 23.95 4.25 -8.41
N PHE A 423 24.52 3.86 -9.56
CA PHE A 423 25.54 2.81 -9.61
C PHE A 423 26.83 3.22 -8.89
N LEU A 424 27.37 4.42 -9.16
CA LEU A 424 28.57 4.93 -8.50
C LEU A 424 28.38 5.06 -6.99
N SER A 425 27.24 5.61 -6.57
CA SER A 425 26.88 5.71 -5.14
C SER A 425 26.77 4.33 -4.49
N GLY A 426 26.16 3.37 -5.18
CA GLY A 426 26.07 1.99 -4.71
C GLY A 426 27.44 1.32 -4.58
N ALA A 427 28.30 1.45 -5.60
CA ALA A 427 29.65 0.89 -5.59
C ALA A 427 30.51 1.50 -4.48
N ALA A 428 30.42 2.82 -4.25
CA ALA A 428 31.09 3.50 -3.15
C ALA A 428 30.61 2.99 -1.78
N LYS A 429 29.29 2.92 -1.55
CA LYS A 429 28.72 2.35 -0.31
C LYS A 429 29.17 0.91 -0.08
N MET A 430 29.23 0.10 -1.15
CA MET A 430 29.72 -1.27 -1.08
C MET A 430 31.22 -1.32 -0.72
N ALA A 431 32.05 -0.46 -1.31
CA ALA A 431 33.47 -0.37 -0.97
C ALA A 431 33.69 0.04 0.51
N ILE A 432 32.91 0.99 1.03
CA ILE A 432 32.90 1.36 2.45
C ILE A 432 32.59 0.13 3.31
N TRP A 433 31.51 -0.57 2.99
CA TRP A 433 31.08 -1.75 3.74
C TRP A 433 32.09 -2.89 3.71
N LEU A 434 32.65 -3.19 2.53
CA LEU A 434 33.64 -4.26 2.35
C LEU A 434 34.93 -3.96 3.09
N THR A 435 35.47 -2.74 2.99
CA THR A 435 36.71 -2.38 3.69
C THR A 435 36.56 -2.40 5.21
N ARG A 436 35.39 -2.00 5.74
CA ARG A 436 35.06 -2.19 7.16
C ARG A 436 35.03 -3.67 7.53
N ARG A 437 34.28 -4.48 6.78
CA ARG A 437 34.19 -5.93 7.05
C ARG A 437 35.56 -6.59 7.03
N ASN A 438 36.38 -6.27 6.04
CA ASN A 438 37.74 -6.80 5.88
C ASN A 438 38.62 -6.44 7.09
N ARG A 439 38.51 -5.20 7.58
CA ARG A 439 39.23 -4.76 8.80
C ARG A 439 38.79 -5.54 10.04
N VAL A 440 37.48 -5.77 10.21
CA VAL A 440 36.95 -6.57 11.34
C VAL A 440 37.40 -8.03 11.26
N GLN A 441 37.44 -8.62 10.06
CA GLN A 441 37.81 -10.01 9.87
C GLN A 441 39.33 -10.23 9.80
N GLY A 442 40.13 -9.18 9.69
CA GLY A 442 41.57 -9.27 9.44
C GLY A 442 41.93 -9.81 8.06
N VAL A 443 40.98 -9.87 7.12
CA VAL A 443 41.16 -10.49 5.79
C VAL A 443 40.74 -9.54 4.68
N GLY A 444 41.60 -9.38 3.67
CA GLY A 444 41.34 -8.57 2.47
C GLY A 444 41.76 -7.11 2.62
N SER A 445 41.64 -6.35 1.52
CA SER A 445 42.09 -4.95 1.49
C SER A 445 41.18 -4.03 2.31
N VAL A 446 41.80 -3.10 3.04
CA VAL A 446 41.14 -2.02 3.80
C VAL A 446 41.24 -0.67 3.09
N ALA A 447 41.99 -0.60 1.98
CA ALA A 447 42.20 0.59 1.19
C ALA A 447 40.96 0.88 0.32
N LEU A 448 40.28 1.98 0.62
CA LEU A 448 38.96 2.30 0.07
C LEU A 448 38.96 2.53 -1.44
N LEU A 449 39.85 3.40 -1.93
CA LEU A 449 39.89 3.75 -3.36
C LEU A 449 40.31 2.57 -4.25
N PRO A 450 41.34 1.76 -3.90
CA PRO A 450 41.66 0.57 -4.67
C PRO A 450 40.50 -0.44 -4.74
N VAL A 451 39.78 -0.67 -3.62
CA VAL A 451 38.61 -1.55 -3.62
C VAL A 451 37.50 -1.00 -4.52
N LEU A 452 37.19 0.29 -4.44
CA LEU A 452 36.19 0.92 -5.30
C LEU A 452 36.57 0.81 -6.78
N ARG A 453 37.80 1.20 -7.14
CA ARG A 453 38.31 1.08 -8.52
C ARG A 453 38.26 -0.35 -9.02
N GLY A 454 38.62 -1.33 -8.17
CA GLY A 454 38.52 -2.75 -8.49
C GLY A 454 37.08 -3.18 -8.82
N LEU A 455 36.11 -2.80 -7.98
CA LEU A 455 34.68 -3.08 -8.23
C LEU A 455 34.19 -2.48 -9.55
N LEU A 456 34.56 -1.23 -9.83
CA LEU A 456 34.16 -0.54 -11.06
C LEU A 456 34.81 -1.15 -12.30
N LYS A 457 36.12 -1.42 -12.28
CA LYS A 457 36.86 -2.05 -13.38
C LYS A 457 36.32 -3.42 -13.70
N ALA A 458 36.07 -4.25 -12.68
CA ALA A 458 35.49 -5.57 -12.86
C ALA A 458 34.11 -5.48 -13.52
N ARG A 459 33.24 -4.58 -13.04
CA ARG A 459 31.90 -4.43 -13.61
C ARG A 459 31.92 -3.92 -15.04
N LEU A 460 32.69 -2.88 -15.33
CA LEU A 460 32.80 -2.30 -16.67
C LEU A 460 33.31 -3.31 -17.68
N ARG A 461 34.30 -4.14 -17.31
CA ARG A 461 34.80 -5.21 -18.19
C ARG A 461 33.73 -6.24 -18.50
N VAL A 462 33.00 -6.72 -17.49
CA VAL A 462 31.92 -7.71 -17.68
C VAL A 462 30.81 -7.16 -18.57
N GLU A 463 30.37 -5.93 -18.32
CA GLU A 463 29.34 -5.27 -19.12
C GLU A 463 29.83 -5.05 -20.55
N TYR A 464 31.06 -4.57 -20.73
CA TYR A 464 31.64 -4.37 -22.04
C TYR A 464 31.68 -5.65 -22.85
N THR A 465 32.20 -6.74 -22.27
CA THR A 465 32.24 -8.06 -22.92
C THR A 465 30.83 -8.53 -23.28
N TYR A 466 29.85 -8.36 -22.39
CA TYR A 466 28.46 -8.73 -22.68
C TYR A 466 27.88 -7.93 -23.86
N TYR A 467 28.01 -6.60 -23.85
CA TYR A 467 27.48 -5.75 -24.93
C TYR A 467 28.23 -5.94 -26.26
N HIS A 468 29.53 -6.21 -26.21
CA HIS A 468 30.33 -6.55 -27.38
C HIS A 468 29.89 -7.89 -27.99
N LEU A 469 29.66 -8.92 -27.17
CA LEU A 469 29.13 -10.21 -27.63
C LEU A 469 27.73 -10.10 -28.25
N MET A 470 26.93 -9.15 -27.78
CA MET A 470 25.58 -8.88 -28.28
C MET A 470 25.53 -7.90 -29.45
N ASP A 471 26.68 -7.52 -30.01
CA ASP A 471 26.84 -6.51 -31.07
C ASP A 471 26.08 -5.19 -30.80
N ASN A 472 26.10 -4.76 -29.53
CA ASN A 472 25.35 -3.60 -29.06
C ASN A 472 26.22 -2.64 -28.25
N ILE A 473 27.39 -2.32 -28.80
CA ILE A 473 28.37 -1.41 -28.19
C ILE A 473 27.79 0.01 -28.04
N GLN A 474 26.88 0.43 -28.92
CA GLN A 474 26.21 1.74 -28.82
C GLN A 474 25.42 1.87 -27.50
N ALA A 475 24.69 0.84 -27.08
CA ALA A 475 23.97 0.85 -25.80
C ALA A 475 24.93 0.87 -24.61
N PHE A 476 26.09 0.21 -24.71
CA PHE A 476 27.14 0.31 -23.69
C PHE A 476 27.64 1.75 -23.56
N SER A 477 28.01 2.38 -24.68
CA SER A 477 28.53 3.75 -24.68
C SER A 477 27.51 4.76 -24.14
N HIS A 478 26.23 4.61 -24.50
CA HIS A 478 25.16 5.47 -23.99
C HIS A 478 24.92 5.32 -22.47
N MET A 479 25.22 4.15 -21.88
CA MET A 479 25.02 3.91 -20.44
C MET A 479 26.27 4.18 -19.61
N TRP A 480 27.45 3.79 -20.09
CA TRP A 480 28.68 3.69 -19.30
C TRP A 480 29.75 4.71 -19.70
N ALA A 481 29.80 5.12 -20.97
CA ALA A 481 30.77 6.10 -21.47
C ALA A 481 30.23 7.55 -21.45
N VAL A 482 29.22 7.82 -20.61
CA VAL A 482 28.58 9.13 -20.49
C VAL A 482 29.62 10.16 -20.03
N GLY A 483 29.83 11.19 -20.86
CA GLY A 483 30.80 12.26 -20.61
C GLY A 483 32.25 11.78 -20.52
N GLY A 484 32.57 10.56 -20.99
CA GLY A 484 33.91 9.98 -20.86
C GLY A 484 34.40 9.83 -19.42
N CYS A 485 33.51 9.91 -18.43
CA CYS A 485 33.89 10.05 -17.02
C CYS A 485 34.51 8.79 -16.41
N LEU A 486 34.01 7.61 -16.80
CA LEU A 486 34.46 6.32 -16.26
C LEU A 486 35.25 5.51 -17.30
N CYS A 487 34.81 5.57 -18.54
CA CYS A 487 35.42 4.87 -19.67
C CYS A 487 35.06 5.53 -21.00
N SER A 488 35.81 5.19 -22.04
CA SER A 488 35.51 5.50 -23.43
C SER A 488 35.75 4.26 -24.29
N VAL A 489 35.01 4.12 -25.39
CA VAL A 489 35.27 3.08 -26.40
C VAL A 489 35.97 3.76 -27.58
N GLY A 490 37.15 3.27 -27.95
CA GLY A 490 37.92 3.78 -29.09
C GLY A 490 37.28 3.45 -30.44
N GLY A 491 37.73 4.10 -31.51
CA GLY A 491 37.25 3.83 -32.88
C GLY A 491 37.61 2.43 -33.40
N ASP A 492 38.58 1.79 -32.75
CA ASP A 492 39.02 0.41 -32.89
C ASP A 492 38.11 -0.60 -32.14
N GLY A 493 37.15 -0.12 -31.35
CA GLY A 493 36.35 -0.98 -30.48
C GLY A 493 37.11 -1.42 -29.22
N GLU A 494 38.13 -0.68 -28.77
CA GLU A 494 38.80 -0.99 -27.49
C GLU A 494 38.18 -0.21 -26.31
N LEU A 495 37.98 -0.90 -25.18
CA LEU A 495 37.55 -0.28 -23.93
C LEU A 495 38.72 0.38 -23.20
N ARG A 496 38.69 1.71 -23.07
CA ARG A 496 39.63 2.49 -22.26
C ARG A 496 38.98 2.91 -20.94
N LEU A 497 39.61 2.59 -19.82
CA LEU A 497 39.11 2.88 -18.46
C LEU A 497 39.83 4.09 -17.87
N HIS A 498 39.07 5.08 -17.38
CA HIS A 498 39.59 6.35 -16.84
C HIS A 498 39.60 6.41 -15.30
N ILE A 499 39.48 5.24 -14.66
CA ILE A 499 39.21 5.06 -13.22
C ILE A 499 40.39 4.59 -12.37
#